data_AF-A0AA95RKU2-F1
#
_entry.id   AF-A0AA95RKU2-F1
#
_cell.length_a   1.000
_cell.length_b   1.000
_cell.length_c   1.000
_cell.angle_alpha   90.00
_cell.angle_beta   90.00
_cell.angle_gamma   90.00
#
_symmetry.space_group_name_H-M   'P 1'
#
loop_
_entity.id
_entity.type
_entity.pdbx_description
1 polymer ?
#
loop_
_entity_poly.entity_id
_entity_poly.type
_entity_poly.pdbx_seq_one_letter_code
_entity_poly.pdbx_strand_id
1 'polypeptide(L)'
;MKKSVVSKEYQNLQKEIIALQANWKESIDSESIIPNLDKVAMSAGVPAAALASINFEISLFQQWIEEINKLLSKNNPDRETKLARVSGLLNEETAIRWIDEAFSFNSVYFTNFAEENELEEWIPQFLAETALRPYLQLTAEKIQHEITHAVPGAGCPVCGEPARLAVLKDEGKKVMTCPRCLAHWNAKRIECTHCGNDDHKTIQFLTIEGDASSQIQVCDKCTGYIKVIDTRQYLSKPSAALLDLNSIHLDFVAQEHGYQAVGDEKSESAC
;
A
#
# COMPACT_ATOMS: atom_id res chain seq x y z
N MET A 1 11.59 -24.72 -5.17
CA MET A 1 11.99 -23.32 -5.37
C MET A 1 11.24 -22.47 -4.36
N LYS A 2 11.93 -21.69 -3.51
CA LYS A 2 11.27 -20.80 -2.54
C LYS A 2 10.48 -19.76 -3.35
N LYS A 3 9.16 -19.86 -3.37
CA LYS A 3 8.27 -18.93 -4.10
C LYS A 3 8.26 -17.52 -3.49
N SER A 4 8.88 -17.34 -2.32
CA SER A 4 8.99 -16.08 -1.61
C SER A 4 10.18 -16.16 -0.64
N VAL A 5 10.89 -15.05 -0.48
CA VAL A 5 11.95 -14.86 0.53
C VAL A 5 11.39 -14.59 1.92
N VAL A 6 10.10 -14.30 2.01
CA VAL A 6 9.36 -14.08 3.26
C VAL A 6 9.07 -15.41 3.93
N SER A 7 9.26 -15.49 5.25
CA SER A 7 8.97 -16.69 6.03
C SER A 7 7.50 -17.09 5.95
N LYS A 8 7.20 -18.38 6.09
CA LYS A 8 5.80 -18.86 6.04
C LYS A 8 5.00 -18.34 7.22
N GLU A 9 5.66 -18.21 8.37
CA GLU A 9 5.14 -17.68 9.61
C GLU A 9 4.66 -16.23 9.39
N TYR A 10 5.49 -15.38 8.78
CA TYR A 10 5.12 -13.99 8.49
C TYR A 10 4.03 -13.88 7.42
N GLN A 11 4.06 -14.74 6.38
CA GLN A 11 2.97 -14.81 5.40
C GLN A 11 1.63 -15.20 6.03
N ASN A 12 1.63 -16.09 7.02
CA ASN A 12 0.43 -16.49 7.73
C ASN A 12 -0.07 -15.36 8.64
N LEU A 13 0.82 -14.70 9.38
CA LEU A 13 0.48 -13.50 10.15
C LEU A 13 -0.17 -12.44 9.25
N GLN A 14 0.40 -12.17 8.07
CA GLN A 14 -0.19 -11.20 7.14
C GLN A 14 -1.59 -11.61 6.65
N LYS A 15 -1.85 -12.90 6.46
CA LYS A 15 -3.20 -13.39 6.12
C LYS A 15 -4.19 -13.16 7.26
N GLU A 16 -3.78 -13.40 8.51
CA GLU A 16 -4.60 -13.12 9.70
C GLU A 16 -4.91 -11.62 9.81
N ILE A 17 -3.92 -10.74 9.56
CA ILE A 17 -4.11 -9.28 9.54
C ILE A 17 -5.12 -8.88 8.46
N ILE A 18 -5.00 -9.42 7.25
CA ILE A 18 -5.94 -9.13 6.15
C ILE A 18 -7.35 -9.62 6.49
N ALA A 19 -7.47 -10.77 7.16
CA ALA A 19 -8.76 -11.28 7.62
C ALA A 19 -9.39 -10.38 8.71
N LEU A 20 -8.58 -9.87 9.65
CA LEU A 20 -9.04 -8.87 10.62
C LEU A 20 -9.55 -7.61 9.90
N GLN A 21 -8.78 -7.07 8.95
CA GLN A 21 -9.19 -5.89 8.18
C GLN A 21 -10.50 -6.10 7.42
N ALA A 22 -10.73 -7.29 6.87
CA ALA A 22 -11.98 -7.61 6.21
C ALA A 22 -13.16 -7.58 7.19
N ASN A 23 -13.01 -8.19 8.37
CA ASN A 23 -14.03 -8.19 9.42
C ASN A 23 -14.31 -6.77 9.96
N TRP A 24 -13.27 -5.98 10.18
CA TRP A 24 -13.37 -4.58 10.61
C TRP A 24 -14.11 -3.72 9.57
N LYS A 25 -13.83 -3.93 8.29
CA LYS A 25 -14.52 -3.21 7.23
C LYS A 25 -16.03 -3.50 7.23
N GLU A 26 -16.44 -4.73 7.55
CA GLU A 26 -17.86 -5.10 7.69
C GLU A 26 -18.55 -4.41 8.88
N SER A 27 -17.80 -3.97 9.90
CA SER A 27 -18.36 -3.26 11.05
C SER A 27 -18.48 -1.74 10.84
N ILE A 28 -18.00 -1.19 9.71
CA ILE A 28 -18.13 0.23 9.39
C ILE A 28 -19.52 0.51 8.85
N ASP A 29 -20.21 1.52 9.39
CA ASP A 29 -21.41 2.05 8.75
C ASP A 29 -21.04 2.61 7.36
N SER A 30 -21.64 2.07 6.31
CA SER A 30 -21.38 2.52 4.95
C SER A 30 -21.67 4.01 4.77
N GLU A 31 -22.62 4.59 5.50
CA GLU A 31 -22.94 6.03 5.40
C GLU A 31 -21.87 6.94 6.04
N SER A 32 -20.95 6.38 6.83
CA SER A 32 -19.81 7.11 7.40
C SER A 32 -18.80 7.57 6.34
N ILE A 33 -18.90 7.09 5.10
CA ILE A 33 -18.03 7.49 4.00
C ILE A 33 -18.87 8.09 2.88
N ILE A 34 -18.71 9.39 2.66
CA ILE A 34 -19.37 10.12 1.57
C ILE A 34 -18.29 10.53 0.56
N PRO A 35 -18.16 9.81 -0.57
CA PRO A 35 -17.18 10.16 -1.60
C PRO A 35 -17.49 11.50 -2.25
N ASN A 36 -16.43 12.26 -2.54
CA ASN A 36 -16.51 13.46 -3.38
C ASN A 36 -15.65 13.26 -4.61
N LEU A 37 -16.29 13.18 -5.77
CA LEU A 37 -15.65 12.93 -7.06
C LEU A 37 -15.40 14.24 -7.81
N ASP A 38 -14.67 15.16 -7.18
CA ASP A 38 -14.20 16.37 -7.87
C ASP A 38 -13.23 15.97 -9.00
N LYS A 39 -13.76 15.95 -10.22
CA LYS A 39 -13.03 15.52 -11.41
C LYS A 39 -11.82 16.42 -11.70
N VAL A 40 -11.88 17.71 -11.35
CA VAL A 40 -10.76 18.63 -11.57
C VAL A 40 -9.63 18.30 -10.63
N ALA A 41 -9.94 18.14 -9.33
CA ALA A 41 -8.95 17.75 -8.32
C ALA A 41 -8.33 16.38 -8.62
N MET A 42 -9.16 15.38 -8.94
CA MET A 42 -8.68 14.03 -9.28
C MET A 42 -7.81 14.02 -10.56
N SER A 43 -8.16 14.82 -11.58
CA SER A 43 -7.33 14.95 -12.79
C SER A 43 -6.00 15.67 -12.53
N ALA A 44 -5.91 16.44 -11.44
CA ALA A 44 -4.66 17.02 -10.94
C ALA A 44 -3.87 16.07 -10.03
N GLY A 45 -4.35 14.84 -9.82
CA GLY A 45 -3.68 13.83 -9.01
C GLY A 45 -4.08 13.81 -7.53
N VAL A 46 -5.10 14.58 -7.11
CA VAL A 46 -5.58 14.53 -5.72
C VAL A 46 -6.28 13.18 -5.45
N PRO A 47 -5.86 12.41 -4.44
CA PRO A 47 -6.50 11.14 -4.11
C PRO A 47 -7.95 11.32 -3.66
N ALA A 48 -8.84 10.46 -4.15
CA ALA A 48 -10.27 10.55 -3.84
C ALA A 48 -10.60 10.46 -2.34
N ALA A 49 -9.81 9.72 -1.56
CA ALA A 49 -10.01 9.65 -0.11
C ALA A 49 -9.78 11.02 0.55
N ALA A 50 -8.83 11.84 0.06
CA ALA A 50 -8.58 13.17 0.60
C ALA A 50 -9.71 14.17 0.29
N LEU A 51 -10.54 13.86 -0.70
CA LEU A 51 -11.73 14.64 -1.06
C LEU A 51 -12.98 14.16 -0.33
N ALA A 52 -13.00 12.89 0.10
CA ALA A 52 -14.14 12.27 0.75
C ALA A 52 -14.34 12.79 2.17
N SER A 53 -15.62 12.90 2.58
CA SER A 53 -15.95 13.07 3.99
C SER A 53 -15.98 11.68 4.63
N ILE A 54 -14.99 11.38 5.47
CA ILE A 54 -14.89 10.13 6.21
C ILE A 54 -15.12 10.43 7.69
N ASN A 55 -16.23 9.94 8.22
CA ASN A 55 -16.53 9.99 9.65
C ASN A 55 -15.89 8.78 10.33
N PHE A 56 -14.75 8.99 10.97
CA PHE A 56 -14.04 7.94 11.69
C PHE A 56 -14.68 7.68 13.05
N GLU A 57 -15.03 6.42 13.33
CA GLU A 57 -15.50 6.01 14.65
C GLU A 57 -14.30 5.71 15.55
N ILE A 58 -13.96 6.66 16.42
CA ILE A 58 -12.73 6.59 17.23
C ILE A 58 -12.71 5.34 18.12
N SER A 59 -13.87 4.94 18.65
CA SER A 59 -14.00 3.71 19.45
C SER A 59 -13.69 2.45 18.65
N LEU A 60 -14.13 2.36 17.39
CA LEU A 60 -13.78 1.23 16.52
C LEU A 60 -12.29 1.23 16.20
N PHE A 61 -11.71 2.39 15.88
CA PHE A 61 -10.29 2.50 15.62
C PHE A 61 -9.44 2.02 16.81
N GLN A 62 -9.76 2.48 18.03
CA GLN A 62 -9.09 2.02 19.25
C GLN A 62 -9.24 0.50 19.47
N GLN A 63 -10.45 -0.03 19.29
CA GLN A 63 -10.71 -1.46 19.38
C GLN A 63 -9.85 -2.25 18.38
N TRP A 64 -9.76 -1.80 17.13
CA TRP A 64 -8.98 -2.48 16.10
C TRP A 64 -7.49 -2.47 16.43
N ILE A 65 -6.95 -1.38 16.99
CA ILE A 65 -5.57 -1.32 17.47
C ILE A 65 -5.33 -2.35 18.58
N GLU A 66 -6.26 -2.54 19.51
CA GLU A 66 -6.16 -3.59 20.52
C GLU A 66 -6.19 -5.01 19.92
N GLU A 67 -7.06 -5.25 18.94
CA GLU A 67 -7.19 -6.55 18.28
C GLU A 67 -5.92 -6.93 17.51
N ILE A 68 -5.34 -5.99 16.75
CA ILE A 68 -4.05 -6.24 16.07
C ILE A 68 -2.92 -6.42 17.08
N ASN A 69 -2.88 -5.64 18.18
CA ASN A 69 -1.87 -5.82 19.22
C ASN A 69 -1.95 -7.23 19.82
N LYS A 70 -3.16 -7.73 20.13
CA LYS A 70 -3.37 -9.11 20.60
C LYS A 70 -2.87 -10.13 19.57
N LEU A 71 -3.15 -9.94 18.28
CA LEU A 71 -2.68 -10.82 17.21
C LEU A 71 -1.14 -10.83 17.10
N LEU A 72 -0.51 -9.66 17.17
CA LEU A 72 0.95 -9.52 17.11
C LEU A 72 1.63 -10.17 18.32
N SER A 73 1.12 -9.93 19.54
CA SER A 73 1.65 -10.53 20.77
C SER A 73 1.56 -12.06 20.74
N LYS A 74 0.44 -12.61 20.26
CA LYS A 74 0.27 -14.06 20.10
C LYS A 74 1.31 -14.69 19.17
N ASN A 75 1.68 -13.97 18.10
CA ASN A 75 2.65 -14.45 17.11
C ASN A 75 4.11 -14.14 17.49
N ASN A 76 4.34 -13.24 18.45
CA ASN A 76 5.67 -12.87 18.92
C ASN A 76 5.68 -12.50 20.42
N PRO A 77 5.69 -13.51 21.33
CA PRO A 77 5.57 -13.30 22.77
C PRO A 77 6.66 -12.39 23.36
N ASP A 78 7.87 -12.40 22.81
CA ASP A 78 8.99 -11.56 23.26
C ASP A 78 8.71 -10.05 23.13
N ARG A 79 7.67 -9.67 22.37
CA ARG A 79 7.28 -8.28 22.12
C ARG A 79 6.00 -7.87 22.85
N GLU A 80 5.39 -8.77 23.61
CA GLU A 80 4.10 -8.55 24.29
C GLU A 80 4.13 -7.30 25.19
N THR A 81 5.19 -7.13 25.99
CA THR A 81 5.31 -5.98 26.90
C THR A 81 5.37 -4.64 26.15
N LYS A 82 5.98 -4.61 24.97
CA LYS A 82 6.08 -3.38 24.14
C LYS A 82 4.76 -3.05 23.48
N LEU A 83 4.05 -4.06 22.97
CA LEU A 83 2.72 -3.89 22.37
C LEU A 83 1.67 -3.49 23.42
N ALA A 84 1.78 -4.02 24.64
CA ALA A 84 0.90 -3.68 25.76
C ALA A 84 1.02 -2.20 26.19
N ARG A 85 2.21 -1.59 26.07
CA ARG A 85 2.40 -0.16 26.35
C ARG A 85 1.54 0.74 25.44
N VAL A 86 1.35 0.35 24.18
CA VAL A 86 0.57 1.14 23.20
C VAL A 86 -0.87 1.37 23.68
N SER A 87 -1.50 0.35 24.26
CA SER A 87 -2.88 0.46 24.77
C SER A 87 -3.03 1.54 25.85
N GLY A 88 -1.99 1.80 26.66
CA GLY A 88 -2.01 2.88 27.66
C GLY A 88 -1.85 4.28 27.08
N LEU A 89 -1.34 4.40 25.85
CA LEU A 89 -1.06 5.67 25.17
C LEU A 89 -2.20 6.10 24.21
N LEU A 90 -3.06 5.16 23.83
CA LEU A 90 -4.09 5.36 22.80
C LEU A 90 -5.41 5.89 23.38
N ASN A 91 -5.38 7.10 23.95
CA ASN A 91 -6.60 7.84 24.28
C ASN A 91 -7.28 8.41 23.01
N GLU A 92 -8.43 9.07 23.16
CA GLU A 92 -9.21 9.63 22.05
C GLU A 92 -8.42 10.65 21.21
N GLU A 93 -7.68 11.56 21.86
CA GLU A 93 -6.86 12.58 21.19
C GLU A 93 -5.73 11.94 20.38
N THR A 94 -5.02 10.97 20.98
CA THR A 94 -3.97 10.20 20.29
C THR A 94 -4.55 9.43 19.11
N ALA A 95 -5.72 8.82 19.25
CA ALA A 95 -6.37 8.06 18.20
C ALA A 95 -6.77 8.94 17.00
N ILE A 96 -7.39 10.10 17.26
CA ILE A 96 -7.69 11.10 16.22
C ILE A 96 -6.40 11.51 15.51
N ARG A 97 -5.36 11.84 16.27
CA ARG A 97 -4.08 12.24 15.71
C ARG A 97 -3.45 11.14 14.85
N TRP A 98 -3.49 9.89 15.31
CA TRP A 98 -2.96 8.74 14.57
C TRP A 98 -3.70 8.51 13.25
N ILE A 99 -5.02 8.71 13.22
CA ILE A 99 -5.80 8.63 11.98
C ILE A 99 -5.30 9.68 10.99
N ASP A 100 -5.21 10.95 11.39
CA ASP A 100 -4.78 12.06 10.51
C ASP A 100 -3.36 11.84 9.97
N GLU A 101 -2.45 11.39 10.84
CA GLU A 101 -1.04 11.23 10.50
C GLU A 101 -0.79 9.99 9.64
N ALA A 102 -1.51 8.89 9.88
CA ALA A 102 -1.49 7.73 8.98
C ALA A 102 -2.11 8.10 7.63
N PHE A 103 -3.22 8.83 7.63
CA PHE A 103 -3.86 9.27 6.39
C PHE A 103 -2.92 10.11 5.53
N SER A 104 -2.12 10.97 6.17
CA SER A 104 -1.15 11.88 5.53
C SER A 104 0.23 11.27 5.28
N PHE A 105 0.44 9.97 5.55
CA PHE A 105 1.74 9.29 5.44
C PHE A 105 2.88 9.96 6.25
N ASN A 106 2.58 10.56 7.39
CA ASN A 106 3.57 11.29 8.18
C ASN A 106 4.44 10.35 9.03
N SER A 107 5.45 9.75 8.41
CA SER A 107 6.40 8.87 9.10
C SER A 107 7.18 9.60 10.20
N VAL A 108 7.50 10.88 10.01
CA VAL A 108 8.26 11.69 10.99
C VAL A 108 7.50 11.80 12.31
N TYR A 109 6.18 12.03 12.27
CA TYR A 109 5.35 12.03 13.48
C TYR A 109 5.45 10.69 14.22
N PHE A 110 5.31 9.56 13.51
CA PHE A 110 5.33 8.25 14.15
C PHE A 110 6.72 7.86 14.68
N THR A 111 7.80 8.21 13.99
CA THR A 111 9.17 8.03 14.48
C THR A 111 9.36 8.81 15.79
N ASN A 112 8.99 10.10 15.81
CA ASN A 112 9.09 10.92 17.03
C ASN A 112 8.21 10.36 18.17
N PHE A 113 6.96 9.99 17.87
CA PHE A 113 6.06 9.39 18.84
C PHE A 113 6.64 8.10 19.43
N ALA A 114 7.26 7.26 18.60
CA ALA A 114 7.89 6.02 19.06
C ALA A 114 9.08 6.32 19.98
N GLU A 115 9.93 7.28 19.63
CA GLU A 115 11.08 7.69 20.44
C GLU A 115 10.65 8.24 21.81
N GLU A 116 9.71 9.19 21.83
CA GLU A 116 9.19 9.83 23.05
C GLU A 116 8.56 8.84 24.03
N ASN A 117 8.04 7.72 23.52
CA ASN A 117 7.33 6.69 24.30
C ASN A 117 8.12 5.38 24.45
N GLU A 118 9.40 5.36 24.07
CA GLU A 118 10.28 4.18 24.14
C GLU A 118 9.70 2.93 23.44
N LEU A 119 9.09 3.14 22.27
CA LEU A 119 8.55 2.08 21.41
C LEU A 119 9.54 1.75 20.29
N GLU A 120 9.36 0.60 19.63
CA GLU A 120 10.07 0.36 18.37
C GLU A 120 9.44 1.23 17.27
N GLU A 121 10.30 1.87 16.47
CA GLU A 121 9.93 2.88 15.46
C GLU A 121 8.76 2.46 14.56
N TRP A 122 8.74 1.20 14.13
CA TRP A 122 7.72 0.70 13.21
C TRP A 122 6.34 0.51 13.85
N ILE A 123 6.25 0.38 15.18
CA ILE A 123 5.01 -0.06 15.87
C ILE A 123 3.87 0.96 15.69
N PRO A 124 4.02 2.24 16.07
CA PRO A 124 2.90 3.19 16.01
C PRO A 124 2.34 3.35 14.60
N GLN A 125 3.22 3.56 13.62
CA GLN A 125 2.82 3.72 12.23
C GLN A 125 2.14 2.46 11.69
N PHE A 126 2.70 1.27 11.96
CA PHE A 126 2.13 0.01 11.51
C PHE A 126 0.71 -0.20 12.04
N LEU A 127 0.50 0.05 13.33
CA LEU A 127 -0.80 -0.10 13.96
C LEU A 127 -1.82 0.87 13.38
N ALA A 128 -1.47 2.16 13.31
CA ALA A 128 -2.33 3.21 12.76
C ALA A 128 -2.69 2.95 11.29
N GLU A 129 -1.71 2.63 10.44
CA GLU A 129 -1.94 2.26 9.03
C GLU A 129 -2.80 1.00 8.89
N THR A 130 -2.58 0.00 9.75
CA THR A 130 -3.33 -1.27 9.69
C THR A 130 -4.80 -1.07 10.04
N ALA A 131 -5.09 -0.24 11.06
CA ALA A 131 -6.44 0.10 11.48
C ALA A 131 -7.13 1.11 10.54
N LEU A 132 -6.38 1.96 9.82
CA LEU A 132 -6.94 2.90 8.86
C LEU A 132 -7.39 2.22 7.54
N ARG A 133 -6.70 1.16 7.11
CA ARG A 133 -6.93 0.48 5.83
C ARG A 133 -8.39 0.10 5.54
N PRO A 134 -9.20 -0.45 6.47
CA PRO A 134 -10.61 -0.73 6.22
C PRO A 134 -11.41 0.47 5.66
N TYR A 135 -11.22 1.68 6.22
CA TYR A 135 -11.87 2.89 5.72
C TYR A 135 -11.42 3.24 4.30
N LEU A 136 -10.13 3.12 4.01
CA LEU A 136 -9.59 3.36 2.66
C LEU A 136 -10.08 2.31 1.64
N GLN A 137 -10.20 1.04 2.06
CA GLN A 137 -10.71 -0.05 1.23
C GLN A 137 -12.19 0.14 0.93
N LEU A 138 -13.01 0.51 1.92
CA LEU A 138 -14.42 0.80 1.71
C LEU A 138 -14.61 2.03 0.81
N THR A 139 -13.76 3.06 0.98
CA THR A 139 -13.72 4.23 0.07
C THR A 139 -13.42 3.78 -1.36
N ALA A 140 -12.39 2.95 -1.56
CA ALA A 140 -12.02 2.41 -2.87
C ALA A 140 -13.17 1.61 -3.50
N GLU A 141 -13.84 0.75 -2.73
CA GLU A 141 -14.97 -0.07 -3.21
C GLU A 141 -16.13 0.77 -3.70
N LYS A 142 -16.49 1.83 -2.97
CA LYS A 142 -17.58 2.74 -3.35
C LYS A 142 -17.33 3.43 -4.69
N ILE A 143 -16.07 3.76 -5.00
CA ILE A 143 -15.73 4.54 -6.20
C ILE A 143 -15.02 3.73 -7.29
N GLN A 144 -14.85 2.42 -7.12
CA GLN A 144 -14.01 1.59 -8.00
C GLN A 144 -14.39 1.68 -9.49
N HIS A 145 -15.67 1.92 -9.80
CA HIS A 145 -16.15 2.08 -11.17
C HIS A 145 -15.67 3.38 -11.85
N GLU A 146 -15.34 4.41 -11.07
CA GLU A 146 -14.80 5.69 -11.55
C GLU A 146 -13.28 5.64 -11.74
N ILE A 147 -12.61 4.69 -11.07
CA ILE A 147 -11.15 4.55 -11.07
C ILE A 147 -10.69 3.78 -12.31
N THR A 148 -10.56 4.51 -13.42
CA THR A 148 -10.19 3.92 -14.73
C THR A 148 -8.70 4.06 -15.07
N HIS A 149 -8.05 5.12 -14.60
CA HIS A 149 -6.65 5.46 -14.81
C HIS A 149 -6.11 6.22 -13.59
N ALA A 150 -4.81 6.48 -13.56
CA ALA A 150 -4.17 7.34 -12.56
C ALA A 150 -3.28 8.37 -13.25
N VAL A 151 -3.09 9.52 -12.61
CA VAL A 151 -2.15 10.54 -13.04
C VAL A 151 -0.72 10.05 -12.72
N PRO A 152 0.20 9.99 -13.70
CA PRO A 152 1.58 9.60 -13.42
C PRO A 152 2.19 10.45 -12.31
N GLY A 153 2.89 9.81 -11.37
CA GLY A 153 3.54 10.47 -10.24
C GLY A 153 2.63 10.79 -9.05
N ALA A 154 1.30 10.72 -9.21
CA ALA A 154 0.34 10.99 -8.13
C ALA A 154 0.03 9.75 -7.25
N GLY A 155 0.58 8.58 -7.58
CA GLY A 155 0.32 7.34 -6.86
C GLY A 155 -1.09 6.78 -7.09
N CYS A 156 -1.64 6.11 -6.08
CA CYS A 156 -2.97 5.54 -6.14
C CYS A 156 -4.04 6.65 -6.18
N PRO A 157 -4.97 6.63 -7.16
CA PRO A 157 -5.98 7.68 -7.31
C PRO A 157 -7.03 7.68 -6.19
N VAL A 158 -7.01 6.69 -5.30
CA VAL A 158 -7.88 6.64 -4.12
C VAL A 158 -7.16 7.12 -2.87
N CYS A 159 -6.02 6.52 -2.51
CA CYS A 159 -5.40 6.73 -1.20
C CYS A 159 -3.98 7.34 -1.25
N GLY A 160 -3.47 7.69 -2.44
CA GLY A 160 -2.16 8.30 -2.61
C GLY A 160 -0.96 7.35 -2.47
N GLU A 161 -1.15 6.08 -2.10
CA GLU A 161 -0.07 5.09 -2.00
C GLU A 161 0.76 5.04 -3.30
N PRO A 162 2.10 5.06 -3.24
CA PRO A 162 2.95 4.93 -4.41
C PRO A 162 2.57 3.72 -5.29
N ALA A 163 2.45 3.97 -6.59
CA ALA A 163 2.07 2.96 -7.55
C ALA A 163 3.24 2.00 -7.82
N ARG A 164 3.32 0.89 -7.07
CA ARG A 164 4.45 -0.06 -7.12
C ARG A 164 4.14 -1.48 -7.60
N LEU A 165 2.85 -1.82 -7.78
CA LEU A 165 2.42 -3.17 -8.13
C LEU A 165 1.39 -3.16 -9.26
N ALA A 166 1.67 -3.94 -10.29
CA ALA A 166 0.78 -4.27 -11.38
C ALA A 166 0.60 -5.78 -11.49
N VAL A 167 -0.54 -6.18 -12.03
CA VAL A 167 -0.82 -7.57 -12.38
C VAL A 167 -1.20 -7.68 -13.85
N LEU A 168 -0.86 -8.81 -14.47
CA LEU A 168 -1.41 -9.19 -15.76
C LEU A 168 -2.69 -10.01 -15.55
N LYS A 169 -3.79 -9.56 -16.16
CA LYS A 169 -5.10 -10.22 -16.14
C LYS A 169 -5.56 -10.58 -17.55
N ASP A 170 -6.49 -11.52 -17.67
CA ASP A 170 -7.15 -11.90 -18.94
C ASP A 170 -6.15 -12.21 -20.07
N GLU A 171 -6.26 -11.52 -21.21
CA GLU A 171 -5.34 -11.60 -22.35
C GLU A 171 -4.02 -10.81 -22.12
N GLY A 172 -3.62 -10.66 -20.86
CA GLY A 172 -2.41 -9.99 -20.41
C GLY A 172 -2.55 -8.48 -20.27
N LYS A 173 -3.76 -7.97 -20.03
CA LYS A 173 -3.98 -6.55 -19.73
C LYS A 173 -3.23 -6.19 -18.43
N LYS A 174 -2.47 -5.09 -18.46
CA LYS A 174 -1.75 -4.58 -17.28
C LYS A 174 -2.72 -3.77 -16.44
N VAL A 175 -2.92 -4.21 -15.20
CA VAL A 175 -3.81 -3.57 -14.23
C VAL A 175 -2.99 -3.23 -12.99
N MET A 176 -2.91 -1.95 -12.65
CA MET A 176 -2.31 -1.51 -11.40
C MET A 176 -3.21 -1.92 -10.24
N THR A 177 -2.61 -2.27 -9.10
CA THR A 177 -3.37 -2.63 -7.90
C THR A 177 -2.67 -2.07 -6.66
N CYS A 178 -3.43 -1.38 -5.82
CA CYS A 178 -2.92 -0.75 -4.61
C CYS A 178 -2.88 -1.75 -3.45
N PRO A 179 -1.72 -2.00 -2.81
CA PRO A 179 -1.64 -2.89 -1.65
C PRO A 179 -2.23 -2.27 -0.36
N ARG A 180 -2.52 -0.95 -0.35
CA ARG A 180 -3.10 -0.23 0.80
C ARG A 180 -4.62 -0.26 0.79
N CYS A 181 -5.25 0.32 -0.23
CA CYS A 181 -6.71 0.43 -0.35
C CYS A 181 -7.36 -0.59 -1.30
N LEU A 182 -6.58 -1.47 -1.95
CA LEU A 182 -7.05 -2.49 -2.90
C LEU A 182 -7.68 -1.98 -4.20
N ALA A 183 -7.72 -0.65 -4.40
CA ALA A 183 -8.15 -0.06 -5.66
C ALA A 183 -7.32 -0.57 -6.85
N HIS A 184 -7.94 -0.65 -8.02
CA HIS A 184 -7.28 -1.06 -9.25
C HIS A 184 -7.66 -0.21 -10.45
N TRP A 185 -6.75 -0.02 -11.40
CA TRP A 185 -6.99 0.74 -12.63
C TRP A 185 -6.19 0.18 -13.80
N ASN A 186 -6.64 0.47 -15.02
CA ASN A 186 -5.93 0.05 -16.22
C ASN A 186 -4.68 0.92 -16.41
N ALA A 187 -3.59 0.31 -16.86
CA ALA A 187 -2.38 1.03 -17.27
C ALA A 187 -1.89 0.51 -18.62
N LYS A 188 -1.27 1.38 -19.41
CA LYS A 188 -0.65 0.98 -20.69
C LYS A 188 0.51 0.03 -20.40
N ARG A 189 0.75 -0.96 -21.27
CA ARG A 189 1.88 -1.89 -21.07
C ARG A 189 3.22 -1.15 -21.00
N ILE A 190 3.44 -0.22 -21.92
CA ILE A 190 4.65 0.61 -22.02
C ILE A 190 4.28 2.04 -21.60
N GLU A 191 4.36 2.32 -20.31
CA GLU A 191 4.20 3.65 -19.70
C GLU A 191 4.71 3.58 -18.27
N CYS A 192 5.57 4.53 -17.89
CA CYS A 192 6.05 4.69 -16.53
C CYS A 192 4.94 5.32 -15.68
N THR A 193 4.57 4.68 -14.59
CA THR A 193 3.56 5.19 -13.64
C THR A 193 4.05 6.38 -12.82
N HIS A 194 5.36 6.64 -12.82
CA HIS A 194 5.97 7.72 -12.03
C HIS A 194 6.11 9.02 -12.83
N CYS A 195 6.64 8.97 -14.06
CA CYS A 195 6.86 10.17 -14.89
C CYS A 195 6.04 10.23 -16.20
N GLY A 196 5.23 9.21 -16.49
CA GLY A 196 4.41 9.15 -17.71
C GLY A 196 5.18 8.81 -18.99
N ASN A 197 6.49 8.54 -18.91
CA ASN A 197 7.30 8.14 -20.06
C ASN A 197 6.75 6.86 -20.73
N ASP A 198 6.46 6.92 -22.03
CA ASP A 198 5.92 5.81 -22.83
C ASP A 198 6.86 5.37 -23.98
N ASP A 199 8.11 5.84 -23.97
CA ASP A 199 9.12 5.44 -24.94
C ASP A 199 9.67 4.03 -24.64
N HIS A 200 9.34 3.07 -25.51
CA HIS A 200 9.82 1.68 -25.46
C HIS A 200 11.34 1.52 -25.41
N LYS A 201 12.14 2.53 -25.81
CA LYS A 201 13.60 2.46 -25.71
C LYS A 201 14.12 2.72 -24.30
N THR A 202 13.34 3.43 -23.48
CA THR A 202 13.71 3.84 -22.12
C THR A 202 12.83 3.18 -21.05
N ILE A 203 11.89 2.34 -21.47
CA ILE A 203 11.13 1.42 -20.62
C ILE A 203 11.67 0.02 -20.84
N GLN A 204 12.30 -0.54 -19.82
CA GLN A 204 12.90 -1.87 -19.86
C GLN A 204 12.15 -2.83 -18.92
N PHE A 205 12.35 -4.12 -19.12
CA PHE A 205 11.81 -5.18 -18.27
C PHE A 205 12.95 -6.07 -17.77
N LEU A 206 13.11 -6.13 -16.45
CA LEU A 206 14.01 -7.10 -15.83
C LEU A 206 13.22 -8.39 -15.56
N THR A 207 13.77 -9.52 -15.98
CA THR A 207 13.20 -10.85 -15.71
C THR A 207 14.05 -11.56 -14.66
N ILE A 208 13.40 -12.35 -13.81
CA ILE A 208 14.07 -13.11 -12.76
C ILE A 208 14.28 -14.54 -13.23
N GLU A 209 15.51 -15.02 -13.15
CA GLU A 209 15.82 -16.41 -13.48
C GLU A 209 15.02 -17.36 -12.56
N GLY A 210 14.30 -18.31 -13.18
CA GLY A 210 13.45 -19.26 -12.47
C GLY A 210 12.05 -18.73 -12.11
N ASP A 211 11.75 -17.44 -12.21
CA ASP A 211 10.40 -16.90 -12.01
C ASP A 211 9.83 -16.29 -13.30
N ALA A 212 9.15 -17.14 -14.08
CA ALA A 212 8.48 -16.72 -15.30
C ALA A 212 7.17 -15.94 -15.06
N SER A 213 6.73 -15.83 -13.80
CA SER A 213 5.49 -15.14 -13.43
C SER A 213 5.72 -13.71 -12.97
N SER A 214 6.97 -13.29 -12.78
CA SER A 214 7.30 -11.96 -12.27
C SER A 214 8.25 -11.22 -13.21
N GLN A 215 7.98 -9.93 -13.39
CA GLN A 215 8.85 -9.00 -14.10
C GLN A 215 8.93 -7.69 -13.33
N ILE A 216 10.00 -6.94 -13.57
CA ILE A 216 10.16 -5.58 -13.05
C ILE A 216 10.18 -4.65 -14.25
N GLN A 217 9.17 -3.78 -14.36
CA GLN A 217 9.19 -2.72 -15.36
C GLN A 217 9.96 -1.54 -14.78
N VAL A 218 11.00 -1.10 -15.49
CA VAL A 218 11.88 -0.01 -15.05
C VAL A 218 11.90 1.12 -16.08
N CYS A 219 12.16 2.34 -15.61
CA CYS A 219 12.23 3.54 -16.45
C CYS A 219 13.60 4.20 -16.36
N ASP A 220 14.32 4.30 -17.47
CA ASP A 220 15.67 4.89 -17.51
C ASP A 220 15.67 6.41 -17.30
N LYS A 221 14.52 7.07 -17.55
CA LYS A 221 14.36 8.53 -17.40
C LYS A 221 14.27 8.97 -15.94
N CYS A 222 13.41 8.32 -15.15
CA CYS A 222 13.20 8.68 -13.74
C CYS A 222 13.74 7.65 -12.75
N THR A 223 14.41 6.59 -13.22
CA THR A 223 14.91 5.48 -12.38
C THR A 223 13.85 4.78 -11.52
N GLY A 224 12.56 5.02 -11.76
CA GLY A 224 11.48 4.37 -11.06
C GLY A 224 11.21 2.97 -11.60
N TYR A 225 10.71 2.07 -10.76
CA TYR A 225 10.23 0.76 -11.17
C TYR A 225 8.80 0.46 -10.67
N ILE A 226 8.19 -0.56 -11.28
CA ILE A 226 7.02 -1.27 -10.74
C ILE A 226 7.20 -2.78 -10.88
N LYS A 227 6.67 -3.53 -9.91
CA LYS A 227 6.57 -4.99 -9.99
C LYS A 227 5.37 -5.36 -10.87
N VAL A 228 5.56 -6.29 -11.79
CA VAL A 228 4.52 -6.79 -12.70
C VAL A 228 4.38 -8.30 -12.52
N ILE A 229 3.27 -8.73 -11.93
CA ILE A 229 3.03 -10.14 -11.60
C ILE A 229 1.96 -10.75 -12.50
N ASP A 230 2.27 -11.85 -13.18
CA ASP A 230 1.34 -12.60 -13.99
C ASP A 230 0.43 -13.50 -13.14
N THR A 231 -0.69 -12.92 -12.71
CA THR A 231 -1.68 -13.63 -11.89
C THR A 231 -2.49 -14.69 -12.64
N ARG A 232 -2.35 -14.80 -13.97
CA ARG A 232 -3.08 -15.82 -14.77
C ARG A 232 -2.57 -17.23 -14.49
N GLN A 233 -1.34 -17.34 -14.01
CA GLN A 233 -0.70 -18.60 -13.64
C GLN A 233 -1.11 -19.08 -12.22
N TYR A 234 -1.86 -18.27 -11.47
CA TYR A 234 -2.24 -18.58 -10.10
C TYR A 234 -3.58 -19.33 -10.03
N LEU A 235 -3.62 -20.42 -9.27
CA LEU A 235 -4.86 -21.18 -8.99
C LEU A 235 -5.86 -20.36 -8.17
N SER A 236 -5.36 -19.58 -7.21
CA SER A 236 -6.13 -18.62 -6.43
C SER A 236 -5.36 -17.31 -6.40
N LYS A 237 -6.03 -16.22 -6.74
CA LYS A 237 -5.41 -14.89 -6.85
C LYS A 237 -5.21 -14.33 -5.45
N PRO A 238 -3.96 -14.15 -4.98
CA PRO A 238 -3.72 -13.51 -3.70
C PRO A 238 -4.18 -12.05 -3.74
N SER A 239 -4.47 -11.47 -2.56
CA SER A 239 -4.75 -10.04 -2.46
C SER A 239 -3.55 -9.21 -2.91
N ALA A 240 -3.79 -7.95 -3.29
CA ALA A 240 -2.73 -7.02 -3.67
C ALA A 240 -1.65 -6.89 -2.57
N ALA A 241 -2.08 -6.82 -1.30
CA ALA A 241 -1.18 -6.78 -0.16
C ALA A 241 -0.28 -8.03 -0.05
N LEU A 242 -0.83 -9.24 -0.29
CA LEU A 242 -0.02 -10.47 -0.28
C LEU A 242 0.89 -10.58 -1.50
N LEU A 243 0.44 -10.12 -2.67
CA LEU A 243 1.29 -10.07 -3.86
C LEU A 243 2.48 -9.15 -3.64
N ASP A 244 2.24 -7.95 -3.10
CA ASP A 244 3.27 -6.97 -2.78
C ASP A 244 4.29 -7.55 -1.79
N LEU A 245 3.83 -8.16 -0.70
CA LEU A 245 4.69 -8.81 0.30
C LEU A 245 5.50 -9.97 -0.28
N ASN A 246 4.87 -10.88 -1.02
CA ASN A 246 5.55 -12.07 -1.55
C ASN A 246 6.56 -11.73 -2.65
N SER A 247 6.40 -10.56 -3.28
CA SER A 247 7.28 -10.06 -4.32
C SER A 247 8.37 -9.11 -3.79
N ILE A 248 8.61 -9.04 -2.47
CA ILE A 248 9.61 -8.13 -1.89
C ILE A 248 11.03 -8.35 -2.43
N HIS A 249 11.36 -9.58 -2.83
CA HIS A 249 12.63 -9.91 -3.48
C HIS A 249 12.87 -9.14 -4.80
N LEU A 250 11.80 -8.77 -5.51
CA LEU A 250 11.88 -7.97 -6.73
C LEU A 250 12.30 -6.54 -6.44
N ASP A 251 11.89 -6.00 -5.27
CA ASP A 251 12.29 -4.66 -4.85
C ASP A 251 13.81 -4.59 -4.65
N PHE A 252 14.41 -5.63 -4.03
CA PHE A 252 15.87 -5.75 -3.90
C PHE A 252 16.57 -5.84 -5.25
N VAL A 253 16.07 -6.68 -6.17
CA VAL A 253 16.66 -6.80 -7.52
C VAL A 253 16.64 -5.46 -8.26
N ALA A 254 15.53 -4.71 -8.19
CA ALA A 254 15.43 -3.40 -8.81
C ALA A 254 16.44 -2.40 -8.22
N GLN A 255 16.57 -2.38 -6.88
CA GLN A 255 17.51 -1.51 -6.17
C GLN A 255 18.97 -1.83 -6.48
N GLU A 256 19.33 -3.12 -6.58
CA GLU A 256 20.68 -3.55 -7.01
C GLU A 256 21.03 -3.06 -8.42
N HIS A 257 20.03 -2.88 -9.28
CA HIS A 257 20.18 -2.32 -10.63
C HIS A 257 20.08 -0.78 -10.67
N GLY A 258 20.00 -0.12 -9.51
CA GLY A 258 19.97 1.34 -9.39
C GLY A 258 18.59 1.99 -9.59
N TYR A 259 17.50 1.21 -9.48
CA TYR A 259 16.13 1.73 -9.56
C TYR A 259 15.48 1.91 -8.19
N GLN A 260 14.52 2.81 -8.11
CA GLN A 260 13.82 3.17 -6.87
C GLN A 260 12.31 2.96 -6.97
N ALA A 261 11.66 2.71 -5.82
CA ALA A 261 10.23 2.41 -5.76
C ALA A 261 9.35 3.62 -6.13
N VAL A 262 9.89 4.82 -5.94
CA VAL A 262 9.37 6.09 -6.47
C VAL A 262 10.44 6.60 -7.41
N GLY A 263 10.05 6.92 -8.65
CA GLY A 263 11.00 7.45 -9.62
C GLY A 263 11.13 8.95 -9.47
N ASP A 264 12.36 9.43 -9.37
CA ASP A 264 12.71 10.85 -9.41
C ASP A 264 13.35 11.17 -10.77
N GLU A 265 12.92 12.26 -11.41
CA GLU A 265 13.58 12.70 -12.64
C GLU A 265 15.08 12.86 -12.38
N LYS A 266 15.91 12.25 -13.23
CA LYS A 266 17.35 12.54 -13.21
C LYS A 266 17.46 14.04 -13.46
N SER A 267 17.83 14.81 -12.43
CA SER A 267 18.27 16.18 -12.63
C SER A 267 19.35 16.10 -13.71
N GLU A 268 19.13 16.74 -14.87
CA GLU A 268 20.19 16.96 -15.83
C GLU A 268 21.28 17.71 -15.08
N SER A 269 22.28 16.96 -14.61
CA SER A 269 23.55 17.50 -14.15
C SER A 269 24.06 18.30 -15.34
N ALA A 270 23.91 19.62 -15.26
CA ALA A 270 24.56 20.55 -16.18
C ALA A 270 26.05 20.24 -16.17
N CYS A 271 26.52 19.57 -17.23
CA CYS A 271 27.92 19.50 -17.61
C CYS A 271 28.24 20.72 -18.48
#